data_AF-A0A382LTX9-F1
#
_entry.id   AF-A0A382LTX9-F1
#
_cell.length_a   1.000
_cell.length_b   1.000
_cell.length_c   1.000
_cell.angle_alpha   90.00
_cell.angle_beta   90.00
_cell.angle_gamma   90.00
#
_symmetry.space_group_name_H-M   'P 1'
#
loop_
_entity.id
_entity.type
_entity.pdbx_description
1 polymer ?
#
loop_
_entity_poly.entity_id
_entity_poly.type
_entity_poly.pdbx_seq_one_letter_code
_entity_poly.pdbx_strand_id
1 'polypeptide(L)'
;MERLLVSTEMEETWGDGEPVLFLGEWCRRYSRWDRWSKLDAEVLPYHWNDKAKLLRDRQMLTGLHEILLAELAAELNERHGVDHGLRYWRILLGPWLGYFVQTLFDRWATVQAALNFSDLSGTVSLFGLEDARVPKNMEDYLHLGNGQQWNHFLFSRVLGESAEIQLVPLESKGGGQSTSADEEVSMSRLHWLARAVSRGSRHLTRATDVLAVNTCFGSLRDELRLQWLLGQMPTLARIPQPVSVDSDVESRRWQFGASTENEFEAMARRLIVELLPTAYLEGYRALCDQVDGLRLP
;
A
#
# COMPACT_ATOMS: atom_id res chain seq x y z
N MET A 1 -1.71 32.11 16.03
CA MET A 1 -3.03 31.94 15.40
C MET A 1 -3.10 30.49 15.00
N GLU A 2 -4.08 29.78 15.52
CA GLU A 2 -4.25 28.34 15.29
C GLU A 2 -4.65 28.09 13.83
N ARG A 3 -4.15 27.00 13.24
CA ARG A 3 -4.45 26.60 11.86
C ARG A 3 -5.14 25.24 11.83
N LEU A 4 -6.09 25.08 10.92
CA LEU A 4 -6.69 23.77 10.62
C LEU A 4 -5.67 22.92 9.84
N LEU A 5 -5.43 21.71 10.32
CA LEU A 5 -4.51 20.78 9.67
C LEU A 5 -5.21 20.02 8.53
N VAL A 6 -4.63 20.10 7.33
CA VAL A 6 -5.10 19.40 6.13
C VAL A 6 -4.04 18.42 5.65
N SER A 7 -4.41 17.13 5.58
CA SER A 7 -3.49 16.03 5.31
C SER A 7 -3.44 15.59 3.84
N THR A 8 -4.51 15.85 3.08
CA THR A 8 -4.66 15.43 1.68
C THR A 8 -5.33 16.51 0.81
N GLU A 9 -5.45 16.25 -0.48
CA GLU A 9 -6.12 17.12 -1.45
C GLU A 9 -7.66 17.04 -1.43
N MET A 10 -8.23 16.36 -0.43
CA MET A 10 -9.68 16.24 -0.24
C MET A 10 -10.28 17.56 0.26
N GLU A 11 -10.92 18.30 -0.64
CA GLU A 11 -11.37 19.67 -0.35
C GLU A 11 -12.48 19.76 0.70
N GLU A 12 -13.19 18.67 1.00
CA GLU A 12 -14.15 18.66 2.11
C GLU A 12 -13.48 18.88 3.48
N THR A 13 -12.15 18.72 3.55
CA THR A 13 -11.39 18.85 4.79
C THR A 13 -10.71 20.20 4.93
N TRP A 14 -10.87 21.13 3.99
CA TRP A 14 -10.14 22.41 3.96
C TRP A 14 -10.75 23.50 4.85
N GLY A 15 -11.83 23.20 5.57
CA GLY A 15 -12.54 24.16 6.41
C GLY A 15 -13.29 25.22 5.61
N ASP A 16 -13.89 26.17 6.35
CA ASP A 16 -14.74 27.23 5.79
C ASP A 16 -14.09 28.61 5.92
N GLY A 17 -12.83 28.73 5.49
CA GLY A 17 -12.09 30.00 5.40
C GLY A 17 -11.20 30.35 6.60
N GLU A 18 -11.06 29.44 7.56
CA GLU A 18 -10.03 29.51 8.60
C GLU A 18 -8.61 29.34 8.02
N PRO A 19 -7.55 29.83 8.70
CA PRO A 19 -6.19 29.57 8.29
C PRO A 19 -5.86 28.08 8.27
N VAL A 20 -5.16 27.63 7.23
CA VAL A 20 -4.86 26.20 6.99
C VAL A 20 -3.37 25.94 7.04
N LEU A 21 -2.98 24.80 7.61
CA LEU A 21 -1.68 24.18 7.39
C LEU A 21 -1.85 22.92 6.54
N PHE A 22 -1.32 22.94 5.31
CA PHE A 22 -1.21 21.76 4.48
C PHE A 22 0.01 20.93 4.89
N LEU A 23 -0.17 19.62 5.11
CA LEU A 23 0.94 18.70 5.48
C LEU A 23 2.01 18.54 4.40
N GLY A 24 1.73 18.98 3.18
CA GLY A 24 2.70 19.00 2.10
C GLY A 24 2.07 19.43 0.78
N GLU A 25 2.91 19.55 -0.24
CA GLU A 25 2.50 20.01 -1.57
C GLU A 25 1.46 19.11 -2.24
N TRP A 26 1.41 17.82 -1.86
CA TRP A 26 0.39 16.88 -2.33
C TRP A 26 -1.04 17.25 -1.90
N CYS A 27 -1.23 18.22 -1.00
CA CYS A 27 -2.56 18.74 -0.69
C CYS A 27 -3.04 19.76 -1.75
N ARG A 28 -2.12 20.35 -2.54
CA ARG A 28 -2.38 21.49 -3.43
C ARG A 28 -2.31 21.08 -4.90
N ARG A 29 -3.30 20.34 -5.38
CA ARG A 29 -3.38 20.01 -6.82
C ARG A 29 -3.35 21.29 -7.66
N TYR A 30 -2.45 21.34 -8.63
CA TYR A 30 -2.33 22.49 -9.53
C TYR A 30 -3.65 22.81 -10.25
N SER A 31 -4.41 21.77 -10.63
CA SER A 31 -5.73 21.92 -11.27
C SER A 31 -6.78 22.62 -10.40
N ARG A 32 -6.54 22.74 -9.09
CA ARG A 32 -7.43 23.41 -8.12
C ARG A 32 -6.85 24.74 -7.60
N TRP A 33 -5.88 25.31 -8.32
CA TRP A 33 -5.20 26.56 -7.96
C TRP A 33 -6.17 27.68 -7.57
N ASP A 34 -7.26 27.83 -8.31
CA ASP A 34 -8.30 28.85 -8.11
C ASP A 34 -8.99 28.77 -6.74
N ARG A 35 -8.94 27.62 -6.08
CA ARG A 35 -9.47 27.42 -4.72
C ARG A 35 -8.40 27.67 -3.67
N TRP A 36 -7.32 26.90 -3.69
CA TRP A 36 -6.34 26.95 -2.60
C TRP A 36 -5.50 28.25 -2.59
N SER A 37 -5.35 28.94 -3.72
CA SER A 37 -4.63 30.23 -3.76
C SER A 37 -5.35 31.37 -3.02
N LYS A 38 -6.63 31.18 -2.68
CA LYS A 38 -7.44 32.15 -1.92
C LYS A 38 -7.44 31.90 -0.42
N LEU A 39 -6.92 30.75 0.03
CA LEU A 39 -6.86 30.40 1.44
C LEU A 39 -5.66 31.11 2.09
N ASP A 40 -5.81 31.50 3.36
CA ASP A 40 -4.67 31.79 4.22
C ASP A 40 -4.01 30.46 4.58
N ALA A 41 -3.06 30.02 3.76
CA ALA A 41 -2.51 28.68 3.84
C ALA A 41 -0.98 28.67 3.89
N GLU A 42 -0.46 27.86 4.82
CA GLU A 42 0.94 27.48 4.87
C GLU A 42 1.11 26.02 4.43
N VAL A 43 2.31 25.69 3.96
CA VAL A 43 2.67 24.32 3.59
C VAL A 43 3.85 23.89 4.42
N LEU A 44 3.69 22.76 5.11
CA LEU A 44 4.74 22.15 5.88
C LEU A 44 5.88 21.71 4.93
N PRO A 45 7.13 22.10 5.20
CA PRO A 45 8.28 21.60 4.45
C PRO A 45 8.39 20.07 4.58
N TYR A 46 8.51 19.37 3.46
CA TYR A 46 8.62 17.92 3.49
C TYR A 46 9.93 17.45 4.13
N HIS A 47 9.81 16.61 5.17
CA HIS A 47 10.93 16.23 6.05
C HIS A 47 12.05 15.45 5.33
N TRP A 48 11.73 14.67 4.29
CA TRP A 48 12.73 13.96 3.47
C TRP A 48 13.34 14.78 2.34
N ASN A 49 13.02 16.07 2.22
CA ASN A 49 13.83 16.98 1.42
C ASN A 49 15.24 17.16 2.00
N ASP A 50 15.42 16.94 3.32
CA ASP A 50 16.75 16.76 3.92
C ASP A 50 17.28 15.36 3.58
N LYS A 51 18.24 15.32 2.65
CA LYS A 51 18.90 14.08 2.20
C LYS A 51 19.62 13.34 3.33
N ALA A 52 20.18 14.06 4.31
CA ALA A 52 20.86 13.45 5.43
C ALA A 52 19.86 12.76 6.37
N LYS A 53 18.71 13.39 6.62
CA LYS A 53 17.59 12.76 7.33
C LYS A 53 17.07 11.53 6.60
N LEU A 54 16.77 11.65 5.30
CA LEU A 54 16.31 10.51 4.49
C LEU A 54 17.25 9.31 4.58
N LEU A 55 18.57 9.52 4.53
CA LEU A 55 19.53 8.43 4.64
C LEU A 55 19.52 7.75 6.02
N ARG A 56 19.46 8.54 7.11
CA ARG A 56 19.37 8.01 8.48
C ARG A 56 18.08 7.24 8.69
N ASP A 57 16.95 7.81 8.26
CA ASP A 57 15.64 7.19 8.40
C ASP A 57 15.56 5.89 7.61
N ARG A 58 16.09 5.86 6.37
CA ARG A 58 16.15 4.64 5.57
C ARG A 58 16.93 3.52 6.26
N GLN A 59 18.07 3.82 6.89
CA GLN A 59 18.85 2.81 7.61
C GLN A 59 18.07 2.25 8.81
N MET A 60 17.46 3.14 9.61
CA MET A 60 16.60 2.77 10.73
C MET A 60 15.44 1.89 10.28
N LEU A 61 14.69 2.31 9.25
CA LEU A 61 13.52 1.59 8.74
C LEU A 61 13.89 0.24 8.14
N THR A 62 15.07 0.13 7.51
CA THR A 62 15.57 -1.17 7.04
C THR A 62 15.79 -2.12 8.22
N GLY A 63 16.43 -1.65 9.30
CA GLY A 63 16.63 -2.46 10.50
C GLY A 63 15.30 -2.88 11.15
N LEU A 64 14.37 -1.93 11.29
CA LEU A 64 13.04 -2.20 11.84
C LEU A 64 12.24 -3.19 11.00
N HIS A 65 12.28 -3.07 9.67
CA HIS A 65 11.65 -4.02 8.75
C HIS A 65 12.14 -5.45 9.00
N GLU A 66 13.45 -5.66 9.19
CA GLU A 66 14.01 -6.99 9.44
C GLU A 66 13.52 -7.60 10.75
N ILE A 67 13.42 -6.78 11.81
CA ILE A 67 12.90 -7.20 13.12
C ILE A 67 11.43 -7.59 13.00
N LEU A 68 10.60 -6.69 12.47
CA LEU A 68 9.17 -6.91 12.31
C LEU A 68 8.88 -8.11 11.39
N LEU A 69 9.67 -8.30 10.32
CA LEU A 69 9.50 -9.44 9.43
C LEU A 69 9.75 -10.78 10.13
N ALA A 70 10.77 -10.85 10.99
CA ALA A 70 11.10 -12.07 11.72
C ALA A 70 10.00 -12.42 12.74
N GLU A 71 9.49 -11.43 13.46
CA GLU A 71 8.41 -11.62 14.43
C GLU A 71 7.09 -11.98 13.72
N LEU A 72 6.74 -11.26 12.65
CA LEU A 72 5.50 -11.51 11.90
C LEU A 72 5.53 -12.89 11.22
N ALA A 73 6.70 -13.34 10.76
CA ALA A 73 6.88 -14.68 10.22
C ALA A 73 6.58 -15.78 11.26
N ALA A 74 7.03 -15.61 12.50
CA ALA A 74 6.75 -16.56 13.58
C ALA A 74 5.25 -16.60 13.91
N GLU A 75 4.62 -15.44 14.02
CA GLU A 75 3.18 -15.30 14.29
C GLU A 75 2.31 -15.93 13.20
N LEU A 76 2.67 -15.73 11.93
CA LEU A 76 1.91 -16.30 10.82
C LEU A 76 2.14 -17.80 10.66
N ASN A 77 3.33 -18.30 10.98
CA ASN A 77 3.56 -19.74 11.09
C ASN A 77 2.62 -20.38 12.11
N GLU A 78 2.53 -19.80 13.32
CA GLU A 78 1.65 -20.29 14.38
C GLU A 78 0.18 -20.25 13.95
N ARG A 79 -0.28 -19.11 13.42
CA ARG A 79 -1.69 -18.91 13.01
C ARG A 79 -2.11 -19.83 11.88
N HIS A 80 -1.23 -20.08 10.92
CA HIS A 80 -1.52 -20.93 9.77
C HIS A 80 -1.23 -22.40 10.03
N GLY A 81 -0.60 -22.74 11.15
CA GLY A 81 -0.17 -24.09 11.47
C GLY A 81 0.89 -24.61 10.48
N VAL A 82 1.77 -23.73 10.02
CA VAL A 82 2.87 -24.03 9.07
C VAL A 82 4.23 -23.73 9.69
N ASP A 83 5.29 -24.30 9.12
CA ASP A 83 6.68 -24.11 9.60
C ASP A 83 7.59 -23.65 8.46
N HIS A 84 7.30 -22.46 7.93
CA HIS A 84 8.10 -21.87 6.86
C HIS A 84 9.24 -21.00 7.42
N GLY A 85 10.44 -21.11 6.83
CA GLY A 85 11.58 -20.29 7.22
C GLY A 85 11.42 -18.82 6.81
N LEU A 86 12.20 -17.93 7.45
CA LEU A 86 12.15 -16.47 7.22
C LEU A 86 12.26 -16.07 5.74
N ARG A 87 13.01 -16.81 4.92
CA ARG A 87 13.13 -16.55 3.47
C ARG A 87 11.78 -16.63 2.76
N TYR A 88 10.91 -17.56 3.13
CA TYR A 88 9.58 -17.70 2.53
C TYR A 88 8.74 -16.45 2.79
N TRP A 89 8.64 -16.06 4.06
CA TRP A 89 7.90 -14.86 4.47
C TRP A 89 8.52 -13.58 3.92
N ARG A 90 9.85 -13.51 3.79
CA ARG A 90 10.52 -12.39 3.13
C ARG A 90 10.10 -12.21 1.67
N ILE A 91 9.89 -13.31 0.96
CA ILE A 91 9.45 -13.27 -0.44
C ILE A 91 7.96 -12.88 -0.51
N LEU A 92 7.13 -13.47 0.35
CA LEU A 92 5.68 -13.29 0.31
C LEU A 92 5.21 -11.94 0.90
N LEU A 93 5.71 -11.59 2.09
CA LEU A 93 5.29 -10.44 2.91
C LEU A 93 6.28 -9.30 2.93
N GLY A 94 7.58 -9.60 2.81
CA GLY A 94 8.65 -8.60 2.94
C GLY A 94 8.42 -7.34 2.10
N PRO A 95 8.02 -7.45 0.82
CA PRO A 95 7.70 -6.26 0.02
C PRO A 95 6.61 -5.40 0.65
N TRP A 96 5.45 -5.99 0.98
CA TRP A 96 4.35 -5.26 1.59
C TRP A 96 4.77 -4.61 2.91
N LEU A 97 5.42 -5.36 3.81
CA LEU A 97 5.83 -4.87 5.12
C LEU A 97 6.82 -3.70 5.00
N GLY A 98 7.80 -3.82 4.10
CA GLY A 98 8.77 -2.75 3.86
C GLY A 98 8.12 -1.46 3.34
N TYR A 99 7.24 -1.57 2.33
CA TYR A 99 6.49 -0.40 1.84
C TYR A 99 5.58 0.18 2.92
N PHE A 100 4.84 -0.66 3.64
CA PHE A 100 3.90 -0.23 4.67
C PHE A 100 4.60 0.51 5.82
N VAL A 101 5.68 -0.05 6.37
CA VAL A 101 6.45 0.58 7.44
C VAL A 101 7.05 1.91 6.99
N GLN A 102 7.59 1.99 5.77
CA GLN A 102 8.12 3.23 5.22
C GLN A 102 7.03 4.30 5.02
N THR A 103 5.91 3.92 4.42
CA THR A 103 4.76 4.82 4.21
C THR A 103 4.22 5.30 5.54
N LEU A 104 4.02 4.41 6.51
CA LEU A 104 3.52 4.79 7.83
C LEU A 104 4.48 5.73 8.55
N PHE A 105 5.79 5.48 8.47
CA PHE A 105 6.80 6.37 9.06
C PHE A 105 6.77 7.75 8.42
N ASP A 106 6.63 7.84 7.10
CA ASP A 106 6.51 9.12 6.39
C ASP A 106 5.34 9.95 6.94
N ARG A 107 4.16 9.31 7.06
CA ARG A 107 2.95 9.95 7.59
C ARG A 107 3.11 10.35 9.05
N TRP A 108 3.66 9.48 9.87
CA TRP A 108 3.97 9.75 11.28
C TRP A 108 4.92 10.93 11.44
N ALA A 109 6.08 10.90 10.79
CA ALA A 109 7.08 11.96 10.89
C ALA A 109 6.56 13.30 10.36
N THR A 110 5.71 13.27 9.33
CA THR A 110 5.03 14.47 8.81
C THR A 110 4.06 15.06 9.83
N VAL A 111 3.27 14.23 10.50
CA VAL A 111 2.37 14.67 11.59
C VAL A 111 3.16 15.23 12.76
N GLN A 112 4.22 14.55 13.20
CA GLN A 112 5.10 15.04 14.26
C GLN A 112 5.75 16.38 13.90
N ALA A 113 6.17 16.56 12.65
CA ALA A 113 6.69 17.84 12.19
C ALA A 113 5.61 18.94 12.21
N ALA A 114 4.37 18.63 11.85
CA ALA A 114 3.27 19.59 11.89
C ALA A 114 2.92 20.05 13.31
N LEU A 115 2.85 19.11 14.26
CA LEU A 115 2.60 19.41 15.68
C LEU A 115 3.66 20.36 16.26
N ASN A 116 4.91 20.23 15.81
CA ASN A 116 6.01 21.11 16.22
C ASN A 116 6.13 22.42 15.41
N PHE A 117 5.40 22.56 14.30
CA PHE A 117 5.55 23.67 13.37
C PHE A 117 4.69 24.89 13.75
N SER A 118 3.45 24.65 14.19
CA SER A 118 2.49 25.71 14.54
C SER A 118 1.40 25.21 15.46
N ASP A 119 0.76 26.11 16.21
CA ASP A 119 -0.46 25.79 16.96
C ASP A 119 -1.58 25.34 16.00
N LEU A 120 -2.21 24.20 16.28
CA LEU A 120 -3.26 23.61 15.44
C LEU A 120 -4.62 23.70 16.12
N SER A 121 -5.65 24.12 15.39
CA SER A 121 -7.04 24.15 15.89
C SER A 121 -7.69 22.76 15.86
N GLY A 122 -7.19 21.87 15.01
CA GLY A 122 -7.73 20.54 14.81
C GLY A 122 -7.49 20.03 13.40
N THR A 123 -8.16 18.94 13.05
CA THR A 123 -8.17 18.36 11.70
C THR A 123 -9.53 17.70 11.42
N VAL A 124 -9.96 17.69 10.16
CA VAL A 124 -11.18 17.01 9.75
C VAL A 124 -10.87 15.55 9.41
N SER A 125 -11.50 14.61 10.11
CA SER A 125 -11.39 13.18 9.84
C SER A 125 -12.64 12.68 9.12
N LEU A 126 -12.45 12.17 7.91
CA LEU A 126 -13.56 11.70 7.07
C LEU A 126 -13.83 10.23 7.36
N PHE A 127 -15.10 9.88 7.54
CA PHE A 127 -15.57 8.49 7.61
C PHE A 127 -16.50 8.15 6.44
N GLY A 128 -16.71 6.84 6.21
CA GLY A 128 -17.51 6.35 5.07
C GLY A 128 -16.76 6.35 3.73
N LEU A 129 -15.43 6.44 3.76
CA LEU A 129 -14.58 6.33 2.57
C LEU A 129 -14.50 4.88 2.10
N GLU A 130 -14.79 4.63 0.81
CA GLU A 130 -14.80 3.28 0.22
C GLU A 130 -13.42 2.62 0.28
N ASP A 131 -12.37 3.39 0.01
CA ASP A 131 -11.00 2.91 0.04
C ASP A 131 -10.42 2.85 1.46
N ALA A 132 -11.11 3.31 2.50
CA ALA A 132 -10.65 3.19 3.89
C ALA A 132 -10.87 1.77 4.44
N ARG A 133 -10.14 0.81 3.87
CA ARG A 133 -10.28 -0.62 4.13
C ARG A 133 -8.93 -1.34 4.19
N VAL A 134 -8.97 -2.58 4.66
CA VAL A 134 -7.85 -3.50 4.59
C VAL A 134 -7.55 -3.83 3.11
N PRO A 135 -6.28 -3.80 2.68
CA PRO A 135 -5.90 -4.28 1.35
C PRO A 135 -6.15 -5.78 1.19
N LYS A 136 -6.47 -6.20 -0.02
CA LYS A 136 -6.68 -7.62 -0.33
C LYS A 136 -5.37 -8.36 -0.56
N ASN A 137 -4.44 -7.72 -1.25
CA ASN A 137 -3.12 -8.25 -1.60
C ASN A 137 -2.14 -7.09 -1.87
N MET A 138 -0.91 -7.39 -2.31
CA MET A 138 0.10 -6.38 -2.60
C MET A 138 -0.32 -5.39 -3.71
N GLU A 139 -0.97 -5.86 -4.78
CA GLU A 139 -1.39 -4.99 -5.89
C GLU A 139 -2.49 -4.02 -5.44
N ASP A 140 -3.47 -4.52 -4.70
CA ASP A 140 -4.52 -3.71 -4.10
C ASP A 140 -3.94 -2.72 -3.07
N TYR A 141 -2.94 -3.12 -2.27
CA TYR A 141 -2.24 -2.20 -1.37
C TYR A 141 -1.53 -1.07 -2.13
N LEU A 142 -0.81 -1.37 -3.21
CA LEU A 142 -0.18 -0.34 -4.05
C LEU A 142 -1.21 0.58 -4.69
N HIS A 143 -2.38 0.05 -5.07
CA HIS A 143 -3.47 0.85 -5.58
C HIS A 143 -4.01 1.82 -4.52
N LEU A 144 -4.41 1.28 -3.35
CA LEU A 144 -4.90 2.05 -2.21
C LEU A 144 -3.89 3.11 -1.76
N GLY A 145 -2.61 2.73 -1.64
CA GLY A 145 -1.52 3.61 -1.22
C GLY A 145 -1.31 4.83 -2.13
N ASN A 146 -1.75 4.78 -3.39
CA ASN A 146 -1.74 5.91 -4.32
C ASN A 146 -3.05 6.74 -4.27
N GLY A 147 -4.10 6.22 -3.65
CA GLY A 147 -5.41 6.86 -3.54
C GLY A 147 -5.48 7.88 -2.41
N GLN A 148 -6.15 9.01 -2.65
CA GLN A 148 -6.30 10.07 -1.65
C GLN A 148 -7.10 9.60 -0.42
N GLN A 149 -8.16 8.83 -0.62
CA GLN A 149 -9.04 8.35 0.44
C GLN A 149 -8.28 7.47 1.45
N TRP A 150 -7.50 6.50 0.96
CA TRP A 150 -6.72 5.63 1.84
C TRP A 150 -5.59 6.40 2.54
N ASN A 151 -4.94 7.35 1.86
CA ASN A 151 -3.97 8.23 2.50
C ASN A 151 -4.60 9.12 3.59
N HIS A 152 -5.80 9.65 3.36
CA HIS A 152 -6.55 10.43 4.35
C HIS A 152 -6.92 9.59 5.57
N PHE A 153 -7.40 8.36 5.31
CA PHE A 153 -7.65 7.36 6.34
C PHE A 153 -6.39 7.08 7.15
N LEU A 154 -5.25 6.82 6.52
CA LEU A 154 -4.00 6.52 7.21
C LEU A 154 -3.51 7.71 8.05
N PHE A 155 -3.57 8.93 7.52
CA PHE A 155 -3.28 10.14 8.30
C PHE A 155 -4.23 10.29 9.48
N SER A 156 -5.52 10.01 9.32
CA SER A 156 -6.49 10.03 10.42
C SER A 156 -6.15 9.00 11.51
N ARG A 157 -5.64 7.81 11.15
CA ARG A 157 -5.15 6.82 12.13
C ARG A 157 -3.96 7.37 12.91
N VAL A 158 -2.96 7.94 12.23
CA VAL A 158 -1.77 8.53 12.86
C VAL A 158 -2.15 9.70 13.78
N LEU A 159 -3.01 10.61 13.31
CA LEU A 159 -3.46 11.78 14.07
C LEU A 159 -4.32 11.38 15.28
N GLY A 160 -5.14 10.34 15.15
CA GLY A 160 -5.98 9.85 16.24
C GLY A 160 -5.21 9.29 17.45
N GLU A 161 -3.91 9.00 17.28
CA GLU A 161 -3.03 8.60 18.38
C GLU A 161 -2.33 9.78 19.06
N SER A 162 -2.38 10.96 18.45
CA SER A 162 -1.75 12.18 18.97
C SER A 162 -2.73 12.91 19.89
N ALA A 163 -2.45 12.99 21.19
CA ALA A 163 -3.32 13.66 22.16
C ALA A 163 -3.43 15.18 21.96
N GLU A 164 -2.57 15.76 21.12
CA GLU A 164 -2.40 17.19 20.92
C GLU A 164 -3.36 17.81 19.89
N ILE A 165 -4.12 17.01 19.13
CA ILE A 165 -4.99 17.51 18.06
C ILE A 165 -6.43 17.03 18.18
N GLN A 166 -7.37 17.95 17.97
CA GLN A 166 -8.80 17.62 17.90
C GLN A 166 -9.16 17.04 16.53
N LEU A 167 -9.71 15.82 16.51
CA LEU A 167 -10.30 15.22 15.30
C LEU A 167 -11.78 15.59 15.23
N VAL A 168 -12.18 16.30 14.18
CA VAL A 168 -13.57 16.63 13.88
C VAL A 168 -14.11 15.60 12.87
N PRO A 169 -15.02 14.70 13.28
CA PRO A 169 -15.57 13.71 12.37
C PRO A 169 -16.50 14.35 11.35
N LEU A 170 -16.38 13.97 10.08
CA LEU A 170 -17.25 14.41 9.00
C LEU A 170 -17.58 13.24 8.07
N GLU A 171 -18.85 13.08 7.72
CA GLU A 171 -19.27 12.07 6.76
C GLU A 171 -18.79 12.47 5.36
N SER A 172 -18.12 11.56 4.65
CA SER A 172 -17.75 11.81 3.26
C SER A 172 -19.00 12.00 2.42
N LYS A 173 -19.02 13.04 1.58
CA LYS A 173 -20.15 13.33 0.69
C LYS A 173 -20.29 12.31 -0.45
N GLY A 174 -19.36 11.35 -0.56
CA GLY A 174 -19.27 10.42 -1.68
C GLY A 174 -18.83 11.17 -2.96
N GLY A 175 -17.81 10.68 -3.65
CA GLY A 175 -17.32 11.38 -4.85
C GLY A 175 -15.84 11.24 -5.14
N GLY A 176 -15.08 10.48 -4.35
CA GLY A 176 -13.81 9.99 -4.83
C GLY A 176 -14.09 9.15 -6.08
N GLN A 177 -13.53 9.55 -7.22
CA GLN A 177 -13.44 8.65 -8.34
C GLN A 177 -12.69 7.44 -7.81
N SER A 178 -13.40 6.33 -7.60
CA SER A 178 -12.79 5.02 -7.61
C SER A 178 -11.94 5.00 -8.87
N THR A 179 -10.62 5.04 -8.72
CA THR A 179 -9.73 4.68 -9.82
C THR A 179 -9.94 3.19 -10.03
N SER A 180 -11.06 2.81 -10.63
CA SER A 180 -11.33 1.43 -11.00
C SER A 180 -10.19 1.01 -11.91
N ALA A 181 -9.26 0.23 -11.38
CA ALA A 181 -8.25 -0.47 -12.14
C ALA A 181 -8.90 -1.66 -12.84
N ASP A 182 -9.91 -1.36 -13.65
CA ASP A 182 -10.41 -2.22 -14.71
C ASP A 182 -10.37 -1.40 -15.99
N GLU A 183 -9.18 -0.91 -16.35
CA GLU A 183 -8.90 -0.75 -17.78
C GLU A 183 -8.87 -2.17 -18.36
N GLU A 184 -10.03 -2.63 -18.83
CA GLU A 184 -10.10 -3.75 -19.76
C GLU A 184 -9.26 -3.39 -20.98
N VAL A 185 -7.98 -3.78 -20.95
CA VAL A 185 -7.12 -3.70 -22.12
C VAL A 185 -7.78 -4.54 -23.21
N SER A 186 -8.36 -3.85 -24.20
CA SER A 186 -8.96 -4.45 -25.38
C SER A 186 -7.91 -5.35 -26.05
N MET A 187 -8.04 -6.65 -25.80
CA MET A 187 -7.07 -7.65 -26.23
C MET A 187 -7.12 -7.78 -27.76
N SER A 188 -6.04 -7.38 -28.42
CA SER A 188 -5.92 -7.58 -29.87
C SER A 188 -5.98 -9.07 -30.25
N ARG A 189 -6.48 -9.40 -31.45
CA ARG A 189 -6.59 -10.78 -31.95
C ARG A 189 -5.25 -11.56 -31.87
N LEU A 190 -4.13 -10.84 -31.95
CA LEU A 190 -2.78 -11.40 -31.83
C LEU A 190 -2.50 -11.93 -30.42
N HIS A 191 -2.94 -11.23 -29.36
CA HIS A 191 -2.80 -11.71 -27.98
C HIS A 191 -3.64 -12.97 -27.73
N TRP A 192 -4.82 -13.06 -28.33
CA TRP A 192 -5.66 -14.25 -28.22
C TRP A 192 -5.01 -15.47 -28.88
N LEU A 193 -4.49 -15.31 -30.09
CA LEU A 193 -3.77 -16.38 -30.82
C LEU A 193 -2.50 -16.80 -30.07
N ALA A 194 -1.71 -15.85 -29.58
CA ALA A 194 -0.50 -16.15 -28.82
C ALA A 194 -0.81 -16.88 -27.50
N ARG A 195 -1.95 -16.59 -26.86
CA ARG A 195 -2.44 -17.37 -25.69
C ARG A 195 -2.90 -18.78 -26.05
N ALA A 196 -3.54 -18.97 -27.20
CA ALA A 196 -3.94 -20.30 -27.64
C ALA A 196 -2.72 -21.18 -27.92
N VAL A 197 -1.71 -20.61 -28.57
CA VAL A 197 -0.42 -21.26 -28.83
C VAL A 197 0.32 -21.57 -27.52
N SER A 198 0.36 -20.64 -26.56
CA SER A 198 1.04 -20.87 -25.27
C SER A 198 0.38 -21.94 -24.40
N ARG A 199 -0.90 -22.25 -24.61
CA ARG A 199 -1.58 -23.38 -23.96
C ARG A 199 -1.18 -24.72 -24.57
N GLY A 200 -0.97 -24.78 -25.88
CA GLY A 200 -0.57 -26.00 -26.59
C GLY A 200 0.93 -26.28 -26.53
N SER A 201 1.78 -25.25 -26.41
CA SER A 201 3.24 -25.38 -26.36
C SER A 201 3.79 -25.86 -25.01
N ARG A 202 2.93 -26.06 -24.01
CA ARG A 202 3.32 -26.53 -22.66
C ARG A 202 3.97 -27.91 -22.63
N HIS A 203 3.72 -28.75 -23.63
CA HIS A 203 4.41 -30.04 -23.75
C HIS A 203 5.79 -29.93 -24.40
N LEU A 204 6.12 -28.75 -24.92
CA LEU A 204 7.40 -28.44 -25.56
C LEU A 204 8.29 -27.56 -24.67
N THR A 205 7.81 -27.14 -23.50
CA THR A 205 8.62 -26.43 -22.50
C THR A 205 9.53 -27.40 -21.77
N ARG A 206 10.70 -26.90 -21.35
CA ARG A 206 11.70 -27.64 -20.59
C ARG A 206 11.74 -27.13 -19.16
N ALA A 207 12.16 -27.97 -18.22
CA ALA A 207 12.34 -27.57 -16.83
C ALA A 207 13.37 -26.43 -16.61
N THR A 208 14.20 -26.14 -17.62
CA THR A 208 15.17 -25.04 -17.61
C THR A 208 14.64 -23.75 -18.24
N ASP A 209 13.41 -23.76 -18.78
CA ASP A 209 12.84 -22.59 -19.44
C ASP A 209 12.46 -21.53 -18.40
N VAL A 210 12.76 -20.28 -18.73
CA VAL A 210 12.48 -19.09 -17.94
C VAL A 210 11.04 -18.65 -18.15
N LEU A 211 10.29 -18.63 -17.06
CA LEU A 211 8.96 -18.02 -16.98
C LEU A 211 9.10 -16.52 -16.71
N ALA A 212 8.81 -15.70 -17.71
CA ALA A 212 8.75 -14.25 -17.56
C ALA A 212 7.29 -13.81 -17.29
N VAL A 213 7.03 -13.18 -16.14
CA VAL A 213 5.72 -12.68 -15.74
C VAL A 213 5.81 -11.17 -15.54
N ASN A 214 4.78 -10.42 -15.96
CA ASN A 214 4.71 -8.96 -15.81
C ASN A 214 5.97 -8.26 -16.33
N THR A 215 6.32 -8.54 -17.59
CA THR A 215 7.57 -8.07 -18.21
C THR A 215 7.66 -6.55 -18.40
N CYS A 216 6.52 -5.85 -18.26
CA CYS A 216 6.39 -4.42 -18.52
C CYS A 216 6.82 -3.97 -19.93
N PHE A 217 6.97 -4.89 -20.89
CA PHE A 217 7.44 -4.54 -22.23
C PHE A 217 6.43 -3.77 -23.08
N GLY A 218 5.19 -3.58 -22.63
CA GLY A 218 4.15 -2.79 -23.32
C GLY A 218 3.73 -3.34 -24.69
N SER A 219 4.46 -4.32 -25.24
CA SER A 219 4.29 -4.89 -26.57
C SER A 219 4.52 -6.40 -26.54
N LEU A 220 3.57 -7.15 -27.11
CA LEU A 220 3.67 -8.60 -27.26
C LEU A 220 4.86 -9.03 -28.10
N ARG A 221 5.29 -8.18 -29.04
CA ARG A 221 6.40 -8.48 -29.94
C ARG A 221 7.70 -8.61 -29.15
N ASP A 222 7.90 -7.76 -28.16
CA ASP A 222 9.09 -7.78 -27.32
C ASP A 222 9.07 -8.97 -26.36
N GLU A 223 7.89 -9.36 -25.85
CA GLU A 223 7.74 -10.60 -25.07
C GLU A 223 8.08 -11.84 -25.89
N LEU A 224 7.55 -11.94 -27.12
CA LEU A 224 7.86 -13.06 -28.02
C LEU A 224 9.33 -13.05 -28.45
N ARG A 225 9.90 -11.87 -28.68
CA ARG A 225 11.32 -11.69 -29.01
C ARG A 225 12.22 -12.13 -27.85
N LEU A 226 11.85 -11.83 -26.60
CA LEU A 226 12.57 -12.31 -25.42
C LEU A 226 12.59 -13.84 -25.41
N GLN A 227 11.44 -14.48 -25.57
CA GLN A 227 11.34 -15.94 -25.59
C GLN A 227 12.22 -16.55 -26.70
N TRP A 228 12.21 -15.95 -27.89
CA TRP A 228 13.06 -16.38 -29.00
C TRP A 228 14.55 -16.20 -28.71
N LEU A 229 14.96 -15.07 -28.12
CA LEU A 229 16.35 -14.82 -27.73
C LEU A 229 16.84 -15.79 -26.64
N LEU A 230 15.95 -16.26 -25.78
CA LEU A 230 16.23 -17.31 -24.79
C LEU A 230 16.26 -18.71 -25.41
N GLY A 231 15.93 -18.86 -26.70
CA GLY A 231 15.82 -20.16 -27.36
C GLY A 231 14.64 -21.00 -26.87
N GLN A 232 13.64 -20.36 -26.26
CA GLN A 232 12.49 -21.00 -25.62
C GLN A 232 11.28 -20.98 -26.54
N MET A 233 10.38 -21.95 -26.33
CA MET A 233 9.06 -21.90 -26.96
C MET A 233 8.24 -20.76 -26.34
N PRO A 234 7.58 -19.91 -27.16
CA PRO A 234 6.80 -18.80 -26.65
C PRO A 234 5.74 -19.25 -25.65
N THR A 235 5.93 -18.86 -24.39
CA THR A 235 5.02 -19.22 -23.30
C THR A 235 4.56 -17.97 -22.57
N LEU A 236 3.38 -17.48 -22.97
CA LEU A 236 2.70 -16.36 -22.34
C LEU A 236 1.83 -16.87 -21.20
N ALA A 237 2.41 -16.95 -20.00
CA ALA A 237 1.68 -17.27 -18.80
C ALA A 237 1.15 -15.99 -18.15
N ARG A 238 -0.11 -16.02 -17.70
CA ARG A 238 -0.65 -15.01 -16.80
C ARG A 238 -0.83 -15.68 -15.45
N ILE A 239 -0.24 -15.10 -14.41
CA ILE A 239 -0.51 -15.51 -13.05
C ILE A 239 -1.88 -14.91 -12.67
N PRO A 240 -2.87 -15.73 -12.29
CA PRO A 240 -4.14 -15.21 -11.82
C PRO A 240 -3.95 -14.41 -10.54
N GLN A 241 -4.80 -13.42 -10.33
CA GLN A 241 -4.81 -12.69 -9.06
C GLN A 241 -5.17 -13.62 -7.91
N PRO A 242 -4.63 -13.39 -6.70
CA PRO A 242 -5.04 -14.09 -5.49
C PRO A 242 -6.56 -14.05 -5.29
N VAL A 243 -7.14 -15.13 -4.78
CA VAL A 243 -8.54 -15.14 -4.35
C VAL A 243 -8.77 -14.01 -3.34
N SER A 244 -9.80 -13.19 -3.59
CA SER A 244 -10.22 -12.13 -2.68
C SER A 244 -10.99 -12.75 -1.51
N VAL A 245 -10.54 -12.49 -0.30
CA VAL A 245 -11.22 -12.86 0.94
C VAL A 245 -11.48 -11.59 1.75
N ASP A 246 -12.65 -11.50 2.36
CA ASP A 246 -13.00 -10.37 3.23
C ASP A 246 -12.23 -10.44 4.54
N SER A 247 -11.95 -9.28 5.13
CA SER A 247 -11.26 -9.21 6.42
C SER A 247 -12.13 -9.75 7.54
N ASP A 248 -11.55 -10.52 8.46
CA ASP A 248 -12.22 -11.01 9.66
C ASP A 248 -11.71 -10.27 10.90
N VAL A 249 -12.61 -9.61 11.62
CA VAL A 249 -12.28 -8.77 12.77
C VAL A 249 -11.68 -9.60 13.91
N GLU A 250 -12.17 -10.82 14.15
CA GLU A 250 -11.70 -11.65 15.25
C GLU A 250 -10.29 -12.18 15.01
N SER A 251 -9.97 -12.60 13.77
CA SER A 251 -8.62 -13.06 13.39
C SER A 251 -7.52 -12.00 13.59
N ARG A 252 -7.91 -10.72 13.57
CA ARG A 252 -7.02 -9.55 13.73
C ARG A 252 -6.91 -9.05 15.16
N ARG A 253 -7.55 -9.69 16.13
CA ARG A 253 -7.44 -9.31 17.55
C ARG A 253 -6.24 -9.99 18.20
N TRP A 254 -5.05 -9.45 17.97
CA TRP A 254 -3.84 -9.92 18.61
C TRP A 254 -2.79 -8.83 18.76
N GLN A 255 -1.86 -9.05 19.68
CA GLN A 255 -0.77 -8.13 19.95
C GLN A 255 0.49 -8.57 19.20
N PHE A 256 1.00 -7.70 18.33
CA PHE A 256 2.15 -8.01 17.51
C PHE A 256 3.48 -7.62 18.16
N GLY A 257 4.21 -8.65 18.60
CA GLY A 257 5.51 -8.55 19.25
C GLY A 257 5.48 -7.85 20.62
N ALA A 258 6.66 -7.53 21.14
CA ALA A 258 6.80 -7.00 22.49
C ALA A 258 6.37 -5.53 22.60
N SER A 259 6.02 -5.11 23.82
CA SER A 259 5.84 -3.70 24.16
C SER A 259 7.15 -2.94 23.93
N THR A 260 7.06 -1.79 23.28
CA THR A 260 8.19 -0.90 22.97
C THR A 260 7.89 0.50 23.50
N GLU A 261 8.92 1.21 23.94
CA GLU A 261 8.82 2.63 24.34
C GLU A 261 8.81 3.56 23.11
N ASN A 262 9.16 3.05 21.93
CA ASN A 262 9.15 3.83 20.71
C ASN A 262 7.71 3.97 20.18
N GLU A 263 7.18 5.20 20.22
CA GLU A 263 5.80 5.51 19.82
C GLU A 263 5.48 5.07 18.38
N PHE A 264 6.41 5.34 17.45
CA PHE A 264 6.24 4.94 16.05
C PHE A 264 6.19 3.41 15.92
N GLU A 265 7.10 2.70 16.57
CA GLU A 265 7.15 1.24 16.52
C GLU A 265 5.87 0.63 17.13
N ALA A 266 5.39 1.17 18.25
CA ALA A 266 4.15 0.73 18.88
C ALA A 266 2.94 0.90 17.94
N MET A 267 2.84 2.05 17.28
CA MET A 267 1.81 2.31 16.27
C MET A 267 1.94 1.38 15.07
N ALA A 268 3.16 1.22 14.54
CA ALA A 268 3.44 0.35 13.40
C ALA A 268 3.00 -1.09 13.68
N ARG A 269 3.30 -1.62 14.87
CA ARG A 269 2.90 -2.96 15.29
C ARG A 269 1.38 -3.13 15.28
N ARG A 270 0.62 -2.17 15.83
CA ARG A 270 -0.85 -2.20 15.78
C ARG A 270 -1.38 -2.14 14.35
N LEU A 271 -0.95 -1.15 13.58
CA LEU A 271 -1.47 -0.91 12.23
C LEU A 271 -1.07 -2.01 11.24
N ILE A 272 0.06 -2.69 11.46
CA ILE A 272 0.43 -3.89 10.71
C ILE A 272 -0.64 -4.97 10.89
N VAL A 273 -1.10 -5.23 12.11
CA VAL A 273 -2.15 -6.23 12.37
C VAL A 273 -3.47 -5.81 11.72
N GLU A 274 -3.85 -4.55 11.88
CA GLU A 274 -5.12 -4.03 11.37
C GLU A 274 -5.16 -4.02 9.84
N LEU A 275 -4.04 -3.69 9.17
CA LEU A 275 -3.97 -3.46 7.72
C LEU A 275 -3.18 -4.53 6.96
N LEU A 276 -2.81 -5.64 7.60
CA LEU A 276 -2.19 -6.80 6.92
C LEU A 276 -3.12 -7.28 5.79
N PRO A 277 -2.62 -7.44 4.55
CA PRO A 277 -3.49 -7.81 3.45
C PRO A 277 -4.18 -9.16 3.68
N THR A 278 -5.45 -9.24 3.32
CA THR A 278 -6.27 -10.42 3.64
C THR A 278 -5.72 -11.70 3.00
N ALA A 279 -5.07 -11.62 1.84
CA ALA A 279 -4.41 -12.75 1.19
C ALA A 279 -3.33 -13.42 2.05
N TYR A 280 -2.77 -12.74 3.06
CA TYR A 280 -1.69 -13.27 3.90
C TYR A 280 -2.15 -13.72 5.29
N LEU A 281 -3.37 -13.36 5.69
CA LEU A 281 -3.99 -13.77 6.95
C LEU A 281 -5.20 -14.64 6.65
N GLU A 282 -6.37 -14.07 6.42
CA GLU A 282 -7.61 -14.82 6.23
C GLU A 282 -7.58 -15.72 4.97
N GLY A 283 -6.99 -15.20 3.89
CA GLY A 283 -6.92 -15.84 2.59
C GLY A 283 -5.69 -16.72 2.37
N TYR A 284 -4.81 -16.89 3.37
CA TYR A 284 -3.54 -17.59 3.17
C TYR A 284 -3.72 -19.03 2.67
N ARG A 285 -4.65 -19.78 3.28
CA ARG A 285 -4.94 -21.15 2.84
C ARG A 285 -5.48 -21.20 1.40
N ALA A 286 -6.40 -20.31 1.06
CA ALA A 286 -6.95 -20.23 -0.30
C ALA A 286 -5.87 -19.86 -1.33
N LEU A 287 -4.92 -19.00 -0.93
CA LEU A 287 -3.75 -18.67 -1.75
C LEU A 287 -2.86 -19.90 -1.97
N CYS A 288 -2.57 -20.68 -0.93
CA CYS A 288 -1.82 -21.94 -1.06
C CYS A 288 -2.53 -22.94 -2.00
N ASP A 289 -3.83 -23.17 -1.78
CA ASP A 289 -4.63 -24.07 -2.63
C ASP A 289 -4.64 -23.60 -4.10
N GLN A 290 -4.71 -22.28 -4.33
CA GLN A 290 -4.62 -21.69 -5.65
C GLN A 290 -3.26 -21.95 -6.30
N VAL A 291 -2.17 -21.76 -5.55
CA VAL A 291 -0.78 -21.99 -6.03
C VAL A 291 -0.56 -23.46 -6.36
N ASP A 292 -1.02 -24.39 -5.52
CA ASP A 292 -0.91 -25.83 -5.77
C ASP A 292 -1.70 -26.27 -7.01
N GLY A 293 -2.78 -25.54 -7.34
CA GLY A 293 -3.54 -25.72 -8.57
C GLY A 293 -2.88 -25.12 -9.82
N LEU A 294 -1.85 -24.27 -9.69
CA LEU A 294 -1.20 -23.64 -10.83
C LEU A 294 -0.36 -24.63 -11.62
N ARG A 295 -0.73 -24.82 -12.88
CA ARG A 295 0.08 -25.53 -13.87
C ARG A 295 0.95 -24.52 -14.60
N LEU A 296 2.06 -24.15 -13.97
CA LEU A 296 3.12 -23.38 -14.62
C LEU A 296 3.88 -24.26 -15.63
N PRO A 297 4.44 -23.66 -16.70
CA PRO A 297 5.13 -24.39 -17.77
C PRO A 297 6.47 -25.00 -17.35
#